data_AF-A0A8H9KGF8-F1
#
_entry.id   AF-A0A8H9KGF8-F1
#
_cell.length_a   1.000
_cell.length_b   1.000
_cell.length_c   1.000
_cell.angle_alpha   90.00
_cell.angle_beta   90.00
_cell.angle_gamma   90.00
#
_symmetry.space_group_name_H-M   'P 1'
#
loop_
_entity.id
_entity.type
_entity.pdbx_description
1 polymer ?
#
loop_
_entity_poly.entity_id
_entity_poly.type
_entity_poly.pdbx_seq_one_letter_code
_entity_poly.pdbx_strand_id
1 'polypeptide(L)'
;MPDLVIQPVTKEEVQKVVKYASDHNIPIVPRGNSTGLMGANLTVEGVTSLDMIKMNKLLEYDPTSLTMTVQAGMRLIDIEKFLADKPFSYMPAPAMHWASIGGNVDTDAGGLKAVKYSVTREHIRQLKVVLTDGKLYKFGAKAVKS
;
A
#
# COMPACT_ATOMS: atom_id res chain seq x y z
N MET A 1 -21.34 -1.49 10.60
CA MET A 1 -19.97 -1.26 11.10
C MET A 1 -19.21 -2.57 11.01
N PRO A 2 -17.87 -2.59 10.87
CA PRO A 2 -17.13 -3.84 10.93
C PRO A 2 -17.25 -4.49 12.31
N ASP A 3 -17.25 -5.81 12.36
CA ASP A 3 -17.26 -6.57 13.63
C ASP A 3 -15.92 -6.46 14.35
N LEU A 4 -14.84 -6.31 13.57
CA LEU A 4 -13.47 -6.24 14.06
C LEU A 4 -12.61 -5.38 13.13
N VAL A 5 -11.72 -4.58 13.73
CA VAL A 5 -10.67 -3.84 13.02
C VAL A 5 -9.32 -4.29 13.56
N ILE A 6 -8.46 -4.77 12.67
CA ILE A 6 -7.09 -5.21 13.00
C ILE A 6 -6.11 -4.25 12.34
N GLN A 7 -5.20 -3.69 13.13
CA GLN A 7 -4.20 -2.73 12.68
C GLN A 7 -2.77 -3.27 12.84
N PRO A 8 -2.27 -4.08 11.89
CA PRO A 8 -0.93 -4.63 11.96
C PRO A 8 0.14 -3.54 11.85
N VAL A 9 1.32 -3.80 12.42
CA VAL A 9 2.51 -2.96 12.32
C VAL A 9 3.67 -3.68 11.61
N THR A 10 3.57 -5.00 11.47
CA THR A 10 4.56 -5.86 10.78
C THR A 10 3.92 -6.72 9.70
N LYS A 11 4.73 -7.18 8.74
CA LYS A 11 4.28 -8.12 7.69
C LYS A 11 3.93 -9.49 8.28
N GLU A 12 4.60 -9.90 9.36
CA GLU A 12 4.36 -11.15 10.06
C GLU A 12 2.97 -11.17 10.72
N GLU A 13 2.52 -10.04 11.28
CA GLU A 13 1.15 -9.88 11.80
C GLU A 13 0.12 -10.01 10.67
N VAL A 14 0.35 -9.38 9.51
CA VAL A 14 -0.51 -9.53 8.33
C VAL A 14 -0.62 -11.01 7.93
N GLN A 15 0.51 -11.72 7.85
CA GLN A 15 0.53 -13.15 7.51
C GLN A 15 -0.30 -13.99 8.49
N LYS A 16 -0.16 -13.74 9.80
CA LYS A 16 -0.94 -14.45 10.83
C LYS A 16 -2.44 -14.19 10.70
N VAL A 17 -2.83 -12.93 10.49
CA VAL A 17 -4.23 -12.53 10.36
C VAL A 17 -4.85 -13.15 9.10
N VAL A 18 -4.18 -13.01 7.95
CA VAL A 18 -4.67 -13.57 6.69
C VAL A 18 -4.77 -15.09 6.75
N LYS A 19 -3.76 -15.77 7.32
CA LYS A 19 -3.81 -17.22 7.51
C LYS A 19 -4.98 -17.62 8.40
N TYR A 20 -5.14 -17.00 9.56
CA TYR A 20 -6.22 -17.31 10.48
C TYR A 20 -7.59 -17.08 9.84
N ALA A 21 -7.75 -15.96 9.14
CA ALA A 21 -8.99 -15.64 8.45
C ALA A 21 -9.32 -16.66 7.36
N SER A 22 -8.32 -17.06 6.56
CA SER A 22 -8.51 -18.09 5.53
C SER A 22 -8.84 -19.46 6.12
N ASP A 23 -8.16 -19.88 7.20
CA ASP A 23 -8.40 -21.18 7.84
C ASP A 23 -9.82 -21.28 8.45
N HIS A 24 -10.43 -20.15 8.79
CA HIS A 24 -11.75 -20.08 9.43
C HIS A 24 -12.86 -19.48 8.56
N ASN A 25 -12.59 -19.25 7.26
CA ASN A 25 -13.52 -18.61 6.33
C ASN A 25 -14.05 -17.24 6.82
N ILE A 26 -13.20 -16.46 7.51
CA ILE A 26 -13.54 -15.11 7.96
C ILE A 26 -13.24 -14.14 6.82
N PRO A 27 -14.24 -13.38 6.32
CA PRO A 27 -13.99 -12.38 5.28
C PRO A 27 -13.20 -11.20 5.85
N ILE A 28 -12.13 -10.85 5.14
CA ILE A 28 -11.29 -9.69 5.45
C ILE A 28 -11.31 -8.71 4.28
N VAL A 29 -11.35 -7.41 4.58
CA VAL A 29 -11.17 -6.34 3.59
C VAL A 29 -9.93 -5.53 3.97
N PRO A 30 -8.89 -5.49 3.11
CA PRO A 30 -7.75 -4.63 3.33
C PRO A 30 -8.18 -3.17 3.20
N ARG A 31 -7.68 -2.34 4.11
CA ARG A 31 -8.05 -0.93 4.20
C ARG A 31 -6.81 -0.08 4.44
N GLY A 32 -6.68 0.98 3.64
CA GLY A 32 -5.69 2.03 3.87
C GLY A 32 -6.33 3.26 4.50
N ASN A 33 -5.93 4.44 4.06
CA ASN A 33 -6.50 5.70 4.58
C ASN A 33 -7.93 6.02 4.06
N SER A 34 -8.60 5.05 3.42
CA SER A 34 -10.05 5.08 3.14
C SER A 34 -10.54 6.21 2.22
N THR A 35 -9.69 6.67 1.30
CA THR A 35 -10.02 7.75 0.34
C THR A 35 -10.60 7.23 -0.98
N GLY A 36 -10.88 5.92 -1.08
CA GLY A 36 -11.44 5.30 -2.29
C GLY A 36 -12.90 5.69 -2.50
N LEU A 37 -13.31 5.84 -3.77
CA LEU A 37 -14.65 6.34 -4.13
C LEU A 37 -15.61 5.24 -4.61
N MET A 38 -15.12 4.01 -4.82
CA MET A 38 -15.89 2.90 -5.40
C MET A 38 -16.43 1.91 -4.36
N GLY A 39 -16.25 2.19 -3.07
CA GLY A 39 -16.76 1.33 -1.99
C GLY A 39 -15.98 0.03 -1.73
N ALA A 40 -14.87 -0.22 -2.44
CA ALA A 40 -14.04 -1.43 -2.25
C ALA A 40 -13.46 -1.56 -0.83
N ASN A 41 -13.31 -0.45 -0.10
CA ASN A 41 -12.84 -0.40 1.28
C ASN A 41 -13.98 -0.41 2.32
N LEU A 42 -15.23 -0.66 1.90
CA LEU A 42 -16.37 -0.77 2.80
C LEU A 42 -16.29 -2.10 3.56
N THR A 43 -16.40 -1.99 4.88
CA THR A 43 -16.45 -3.14 5.80
C THR A 43 -17.82 -3.14 6.46
N VAL A 44 -18.70 -3.99 5.92
CA VAL A 44 -20.07 -4.18 6.42
C VAL A 44 -20.09 -5.19 7.58
N GLU A 45 -21.27 -5.42 8.14
CA GLU A 45 -21.46 -6.44 9.19
C GLU A 45 -20.98 -7.82 8.72
N GLY A 46 -20.33 -8.58 9.60
CA GLY A 46 -19.71 -9.87 9.24
C GLY A 46 -18.30 -9.77 8.65
N VAL A 47 -17.81 -8.57 8.32
CA VAL A 47 -16.51 -8.38 7.64
C VAL A 47 -15.47 -7.75 8.57
N THR A 48 -14.30 -8.39 8.65
CA THR A 48 -13.16 -7.88 9.40
C THR A 48 -12.36 -6.86 8.56
N SER A 49 -12.11 -5.69 9.11
CA SER A 49 -11.25 -4.68 8.47
C SER A 49 -9.78 -4.96 8.79
N LEU A 50 -8.95 -5.17 7.77
CA LEU A 50 -7.50 -5.23 7.90
C LEU A 50 -6.89 -3.86 7.57
N ASP A 51 -6.74 -3.02 8.58
CA ASP A 51 -6.36 -1.62 8.45
C ASP A 51 -4.83 -1.41 8.50
N MET A 52 -4.27 -1.07 7.36
CA MET A 52 -2.83 -0.99 7.12
C MET A 52 -2.19 0.32 7.62
N ILE A 53 -2.95 1.29 8.13
CA ILE A 53 -2.43 2.65 8.41
C ILE A 53 -1.27 2.69 9.42
N LYS A 54 -1.11 1.68 10.29
CA LYS A 54 0.01 1.59 11.22
C LYS A 54 1.29 1.02 10.60
N MET A 55 1.20 0.41 9.41
CA MET A 55 2.36 0.04 8.61
C MET A 55 2.79 1.25 7.74
N ASN A 56 3.33 2.29 8.38
CA ASN A 56 3.57 3.60 7.75
C ASN A 56 5.04 4.05 7.71
N LYS A 57 5.98 3.12 7.85
CA LYS A 57 7.42 3.43 7.88
C LYS A 57 8.04 3.49 6.48
N LEU A 58 8.95 4.44 6.32
CA LEU A 58 10.01 4.37 5.29
C LEU A 58 11.02 3.29 5.72
N LEU A 59 11.28 2.32 4.86
CA LEU A 59 12.21 1.22 5.13
C LEU A 59 13.58 1.46 4.48
N GLU A 60 13.60 2.10 3.31
CA GLU A 60 14.83 2.33 2.55
C GLU A 60 14.64 3.48 1.55
N TYR A 61 15.69 4.26 1.34
CA TYR A 61 15.76 5.29 0.31
C TYR A 61 17.11 5.16 -0.40
N ASP A 62 17.07 4.88 -1.70
CA ASP A 62 18.26 4.70 -2.54
C ASP A 62 18.19 5.70 -3.71
N PRO A 63 18.87 6.86 -3.61
CA PRO A 63 18.90 7.86 -4.66
C PRO A 63 19.73 7.44 -5.87
N THR A 64 20.64 6.47 -5.73
CA THR A 64 21.45 5.98 -6.85
C THR A 64 20.60 5.11 -7.78
N SER A 65 19.77 4.24 -7.21
CA SER A 65 18.83 3.41 -7.96
C SER A 65 17.50 4.11 -8.26
N LEU A 66 17.29 5.34 -7.77
CA LEU A 66 16.04 6.10 -7.86
C LEU A 66 14.84 5.32 -7.27
N THR A 67 15.04 4.64 -6.14
CA THR A 67 13.99 3.84 -5.50
C THR A 67 13.79 4.20 -4.03
N MET A 68 12.57 3.94 -3.55
CA MET A 68 12.20 4.09 -2.16
C MET A 68 11.35 2.88 -1.76
N THR A 69 11.68 2.24 -0.65
CA THR A 69 10.90 1.13 -0.09
C THR A 69 10.13 1.63 1.13
N VAL A 70 8.81 1.52 1.08
CA VAL A 70 7.90 2.00 2.13
C VAL A 70 6.93 0.89 2.53
N GLN A 71 6.37 1.00 3.72
CA GLN A 71 5.25 0.16 4.12
C GLN A 71 3.92 0.65 3.50
N ALA A 72 2.98 -0.27 3.30
CA ALA A 72 1.76 -0.04 2.52
C ALA A 72 0.82 1.05 3.09
N GLY A 73 0.84 1.28 4.40
CA GLY A 73 0.04 2.30 5.07
C GLY A 73 0.62 3.71 5.02
N MET A 74 1.85 3.90 4.51
CA MET A 74 2.47 5.22 4.44
C MET A 74 1.66 6.14 3.51
N ARG A 75 1.34 7.35 3.96
CA ARG A 75 0.54 8.31 3.19
C ARG A 75 1.41 9.04 2.17
N LEU A 76 0.82 9.41 1.03
CA LEU A 76 1.53 10.17 0.00
C LEU A 76 2.06 11.50 0.52
N ILE A 77 1.29 12.20 1.35
CA ILE A 77 1.75 13.45 1.98
C ILE A 77 3.01 13.26 2.84
N ASP A 78 3.18 12.10 3.47
CA ASP A 78 4.38 11.81 4.28
C ASP A 78 5.58 11.48 3.39
N ILE A 79 5.34 10.85 2.24
CA ILE A 79 6.35 10.64 1.19
C ILE A 79 6.81 11.98 0.60
N GLU A 80 5.87 12.86 0.26
CA GLU A 80 6.16 14.20 -0.26
C GLU A 80 6.94 15.04 0.75
N LYS A 81 6.53 15.02 2.02
CA LYS A 81 7.27 15.69 3.11
C LYS A 81 8.69 15.16 3.24
N PHE A 82 8.88 13.84 3.17
CA PHE A 82 10.21 13.24 3.22
C PHE A 82 11.08 13.66 2.03
N LEU A 83 10.49 13.88 0.85
CA LEU A 83 11.19 14.24 -0.38
C LEU A 83 11.34 15.75 -0.60
N ALA A 84 10.74 16.60 0.26
CA ALA A 84 10.65 18.05 0.02
C ALA A 84 12.02 18.76 -0.06
N ASP A 85 13.04 18.24 0.63
CA ASP A 85 14.42 18.73 0.64
C ASP A 85 15.35 17.95 -0.32
N LYS A 86 14.80 17.06 -1.15
CA LYS A 86 15.54 16.14 -2.03
C LYS A 86 15.25 16.47 -3.50
N PRO A 87 16.15 16.08 -4.43
CA PRO A 87 15.96 16.36 -5.86
C PRO A 87 14.94 15.43 -6.55
N PHE A 88 14.17 14.62 -5.80
CA PHE A 88 13.26 13.61 -6.35
C PHE A 88 11.84 13.80 -5.82
N SER A 89 10.85 13.26 -6.53
CA SER A 89 9.45 13.30 -6.11
C SER A 89 8.71 12.05 -6.59
N TYR A 90 7.68 11.64 -5.86
CA TYR A 90 6.74 10.61 -6.31
C TYR A 90 5.69 11.23 -7.24
N MET A 91 5.84 11.00 -8.55
CA MET A 91 5.11 11.76 -9.58
C MET A 91 3.70 11.27 -9.99
N PRO A 92 3.22 10.04 -9.68
CA PRO A 92 1.83 9.66 -9.98
C PRO A 92 0.81 10.64 -9.40
N ALA A 93 1.14 11.27 -8.26
CA ALA A 93 0.45 12.42 -7.64
C ALA A 93 -1.09 12.40 -7.80
N PRO A 94 -1.78 11.33 -7.34
CA PRO A 94 -3.23 11.27 -7.36
C PRO A 94 -3.84 12.37 -6.48
N ALA A 95 -5.08 12.75 -6.78
CA ALA A 95 -5.74 13.91 -6.17
C ALA A 95 -5.81 13.85 -4.63
N MET A 96 -5.90 12.65 -4.06
CA MET A 96 -6.02 12.44 -2.61
C MET A 96 -4.64 12.25 -1.95
N HIS A 97 -4.01 13.34 -1.52
CA HIS A 97 -2.68 13.32 -0.88
C HIS A 97 -2.65 12.55 0.46
N TRP A 98 -3.80 12.36 1.09
CA TRP A 98 -3.93 11.53 2.29
C TRP A 98 -4.06 10.03 1.99
N ALA A 99 -4.18 9.62 0.73
CA ALA A 99 -4.22 8.20 0.38
C ALA A 99 -2.94 7.50 0.86
N SER A 100 -3.07 6.24 1.25
CA SER A 100 -1.95 5.36 1.54
C SER A 100 -1.36 4.82 0.24
N ILE A 101 -0.04 4.66 0.16
CA ILE A 101 0.65 4.13 -1.02
C ILE A 101 0.15 2.73 -1.42
N GLY A 102 -0.19 1.87 -0.45
CA GLY A 102 -0.76 0.56 -0.72
C GLY A 102 -2.14 0.64 -1.39
N GLY A 103 -2.97 1.61 -1.00
CA GLY A 103 -4.25 1.86 -1.66
C GLY A 103 -4.09 2.37 -3.09
N ASN A 104 -3.07 3.20 -3.35
CA ASN A 104 -2.75 3.61 -4.72
C ASN A 104 -2.32 2.43 -5.59
N VAL A 105 -1.52 1.52 -5.04
CA VAL A 105 -1.11 0.30 -5.74
C VAL A 105 -2.31 -0.59 -6.04
N ASP A 106 -3.20 -0.78 -5.07
CA ASP A 106 -4.42 -1.59 -5.20
C ASP A 106 -5.37 -1.07 -6.29
N THR A 107 -5.44 0.26 -6.44
CA THR A 107 -6.36 0.94 -7.38
C THR A 107 -5.71 1.39 -8.69
N ASP A 108 -4.42 1.12 -8.88
CA ASP A 108 -3.58 1.70 -9.96
C ASP A 108 -3.80 3.22 -10.11
N ALA A 109 -3.72 3.94 -8.99
CA ALA A 109 -4.11 5.34 -8.94
C ALA A 109 -3.30 6.21 -9.90
N GLY A 110 -4.02 7.03 -10.67
CA GLY A 110 -3.48 8.11 -11.49
C GLY A 110 -3.86 9.48 -10.93
N GLY A 111 -3.13 10.51 -11.35
CA GLY A 111 -3.41 11.91 -11.02
C GLY A 111 -3.27 12.82 -12.23
N LEU A 112 -3.38 14.14 -12.00
CA LEU A 112 -3.22 15.17 -13.04
C LEU A 112 -1.88 15.07 -13.78
N LYS A 113 -0.87 14.51 -13.12
CA LYS A 113 0.49 14.33 -13.63
C LYS A 113 0.66 13.04 -14.46
N ALA A 114 -0.33 12.15 -14.49
CA ALA A 114 -0.21 10.86 -15.16
C ALA A 114 0.01 10.96 -16.68
N VAL A 115 -0.45 12.04 -17.33
CA VAL A 115 -0.17 12.27 -18.76
C VAL A 115 1.33 12.35 -19.06
N LYS A 116 2.11 12.95 -18.14
CA LYS A 116 3.56 13.10 -18.30
C LYS A 116 4.36 11.99 -17.62
N TYR A 117 3.87 11.48 -16.49
CA TYR A 117 4.63 10.58 -15.61
C TYR A 117 3.99 9.21 -15.40
N SER A 118 2.90 8.88 -16.09
CA SER A 118 2.13 7.64 -15.95
C SER A 118 1.44 7.45 -14.59
N VAL A 119 0.77 6.31 -14.45
CA VAL A 119 0.01 5.88 -13.26
C VAL A 119 0.87 5.10 -12.26
N THR A 120 0.33 4.80 -11.09
CA THR A 120 1.05 4.16 -9.97
C THR A 120 1.78 2.88 -10.39
N ARG A 121 1.17 2.00 -11.20
CA ARG A 121 1.81 0.74 -11.63
C ARG A 121 3.19 0.93 -12.24
N GLU A 122 3.39 1.95 -13.07
CA GLU A 122 4.67 2.18 -13.77
C GLU A 122 5.79 2.66 -12.82
N HIS A 123 5.44 3.02 -11.58
CA HIS A 123 6.39 3.44 -10.54
C HIS A 123 6.74 2.29 -9.57
N ILE A 124 6.12 1.13 -9.72
CA ILE A 124 6.35 -0.02 -8.84
C ILE A 124 7.46 -0.91 -9.40
N ARG A 125 8.55 -1.03 -8.65
CA ARG A 125 9.66 -1.95 -8.97
C ARG A 125 9.50 -3.32 -8.32
N GLN A 126 8.99 -3.34 -7.09
CA GLN A 126 8.86 -4.55 -6.30
C GLN A 126 7.72 -4.42 -5.29
N LEU A 127 7.00 -5.52 -5.07
CA LEU A 127 5.97 -5.64 -4.05
C LEU A 127 6.24 -6.86 -3.16
N LYS A 128 5.82 -6.74 -1.91
CA LYS A 128 5.67 -7.87 -1.00
C LYS A 128 4.20 -7.97 -0.65
N VAL A 129 3.57 -9.09 -0.98
CA VAL A 129 2.11 -9.29 -0.88
C VAL A 129 1.85 -10.55 -0.07
N VAL A 130 0.93 -10.46 0.89
CA VAL A 130 0.41 -11.65 1.58
C VAL A 130 -0.81 -12.13 0.83
N LEU A 131 -0.77 -13.36 0.33
CA LEU A 131 -1.91 -13.99 -0.35
C LEU A 131 -2.77 -14.76 0.65
N THR A 132 -3.92 -15.27 0.18
CA THR A 132 -4.93 -15.94 1.00
C THR A 132 -4.40 -17.16 1.76
N ASP A 133 -3.34 -17.81 1.28
CA ASP A 133 -2.66 -18.89 2.00
C ASP A 133 -1.81 -18.42 3.20
N GLY A 134 -1.79 -17.10 3.46
CA GLY A 134 -1.03 -16.46 4.53
C GLY A 134 0.46 -16.34 4.26
N LYS A 135 0.95 -16.74 3.08
CA LYS A 135 2.36 -16.63 2.73
C LYS A 135 2.69 -15.28 2.13
N LEU A 136 3.92 -14.84 2.39
CA LEU A 136 4.48 -13.63 1.80
C LEU A 136 5.12 -13.95 0.45
N TYR A 137 4.58 -13.37 -0.60
CA TYR A 137 5.12 -13.42 -1.94
C TYR A 137 5.87 -12.13 -2.26
N LYS A 138 6.91 -12.26 -3.07
CA LYS A 138 7.71 -11.14 -3.57
C LYS A 138 7.57 -11.10 -5.09
N PHE A 139 7.12 -9.98 -5.61
CA PHE A 139 6.99 -9.74 -7.05
C PHE A 139 7.93 -8.62 -7.47
N GLY A 140 8.60 -8.79 -8.60
CA GLY A 140 9.55 -7.79 -9.13
C GLY A 140 10.90 -7.74 -8.40
N ALA A 141 11.73 -6.79 -8.82
CA ALA A 141 13.10 -6.61 -8.37
C ALA A 141 13.44 -5.11 -8.30
N LYS A 142 14.35 -4.73 -7.40
CA LYS A 142 14.81 -3.34 -7.32
C LYS A 142 15.71 -2.97 -8.50
N ALA A 143 16.54 -3.92 -8.95
CA ALA A 143 17.43 -3.74 -10.07
C ALA A 143 16.72 -3.99 -11.40
N VAL A 144 16.98 -3.13 -12.38
CA VAL A 144 16.65 -3.38 -13.79
C VAL A 144 17.86 -4.05 -14.41
N LYS A 145 17.67 -5.23 -15.01
CA LYS A 145 18.73 -5.88 -15.78
C LYS A 145 18.86 -5.12 -17.11
N SER A 146 20.08 -4.64 -17.40
CA SER A 146 20.46 -4.03 -18.67
C SER A 146 20.33 -5.00 -19.84
#